data_AF-A0A956T922-F1
#
_entry.id   AF-A0A956T922-F1
#
_cell.length_a   1.000
_cell.length_b   1.000
_cell.length_c   1.000
_cell.angle_alpha   90.00
_cell.angle_beta   90.00
_cell.angle_gamma   90.00
#
_symmetry.space_group_name_H-M   'P 1'
#
loop_
_entity.id
_entity.type
_entity.pdbx_description
1 polymer ?
#
loop_
_entity_poly.entity_id
_entity_poly.type
_entity_poly.pdbx_seq_one_letter_code
_entity_poly.pdbx_strand_id
1 'polypeptide(L)'
;MPTLEEIQTDAEARMQKAITSTQSELSSIRTGRANPQLLDRVSVDYYGAPTPVHQLANVSTPDGQTILIQPYDKSAIPAIEKAIAQSELGLTPNNDGSNVRLTVPPLTEERRKEVVKLTKKYGEDGKVAVRNIRRDAQDSIKKLEKEEKMPEDVIKGELEDLQKLTDKYVHQLDSLVDNKEKELMTI
;
A
#
# COMPACT_ATOMS: atom_id res chain seq x y z
N MET A 1 21.80 -22.95 15.53
CA MET A 1 21.73 -21.51 15.80
C MET A 1 21.73 -20.82 14.45
N PRO A 2 21.02 -19.70 14.28
CA PRO A 2 21.01 -19.04 13.00
C PRO A 2 22.38 -18.45 12.68
N THR A 3 22.82 -18.52 11.43
CA THR A 3 24.06 -17.89 10.99
C THR A 3 23.88 -16.36 10.88
N LEU A 4 24.99 -15.61 10.77
CA LEU A 4 24.93 -14.16 10.53
C LEU A 4 24.10 -13.83 9.28
N GLU A 5 24.28 -14.61 8.22
CA GLU A 5 23.57 -14.47 6.95
C GLU A 5 22.05 -14.72 7.10
N GLU A 6 21.66 -15.69 7.94
CA GLU A 6 20.26 -15.94 8.26
C GLU A 6 19.63 -14.79 9.07
N ILE A 7 20.40 -14.15 9.98
CA ILE A 7 19.91 -12.98 10.74
C ILE A 7 19.69 -11.79 9.82
N GLN A 8 20.62 -11.52 8.90
CA GLN A 8 20.44 -10.44 7.93
C GLN A 8 19.24 -10.70 7.02
N THR A 9 19.09 -11.93 6.53
CA THR A 9 17.98 -12.32 5.66
C THR A 9 16.63 -12.23 6.38
N ASP A 10 16.54 -12.66 7.65
CA ASP A 10 15.34 -12.51 8.46
C ASP A 10 15.01 -11.03 8.70
N ALA A 11 16.03 -10.22 9.03
CA ALA A 11 15.85 -8.78 9.21
C ALA A 11 15.33 -8.12 7.93
N GLU A 12 15.92 -8.44 6.77
CA GLU A 12 15.46 -7.93 5.46
C GLU A 12 14.02 -8.34 5.18
N ALA A 13 13.67 -9.62 5.34
CA ALA A 13 12.31 -10.11 5.11
C ALA A 13 11.28 -9.42 6.03
N ARG A 14 11.63 -9.20 7.30
CA ARG A 14 10.78 -8.50 8.26
C ARG A 14 10.64 -7.01 7.92
N MET A 15 11.72 -6.35 7.49
CA MET A 15 11.68 -4.94 7.06
C MET A 15 10.85 -4.77 5.78
N GLN A 16 11.00 -5.68 4.81
CA GLN A 16 10.18 -5.72 3.60
C GLN A 16 8.69 -5.85 3.95
N LYS A 17 8.35 -6.75 4.88
CA LYS A 17 6.98 -6.94 5.35
C LYS A 17 6.43 -5.69 6.04
N ALA A 18 7.25 -4.96 6.80
CA ALA A 18 6.85 -3.68 7.39
C ALA A 18 6.48 -2.66 6.31
N ILE A 19 7.28 -2.55 5.24
CA ILE A 19 6.94 -1.70 4.09
C ILE A 19 5.63 -2.12 3.43
N THR A 20 5.43 -3.41 3.16
CA THR A 20 4.20 -3.88 2.52
C THR A 20 2.97 -3.59 3.38
N SER A 21 3.08 -3.72 4.71
CA SER A 21 2.02 -3.37 5.64
C SER A 21 1.70 -1.88 5.57
N THR A 22 2.71 -1.01 5.67
CA THR A 22 2.53 0.44 5.57
C THR A 22 1.95 0.84 4.21
N GLN A 23 2.39 0.23 3.11
CA GLN A 23 1.83 0.48 1.79
C GLN A 23 0.35 0.09 1.71
N SER A 24 -0.04 -1.04 2.31
CA SER A 24 -1.44 -1.46 2.40
C SER A 24 -2.27 -0.46 3.22
N GLU A 25 -1.77 -0.01 4.37
CA GLU A 25 -2.43 1.00 5.20
C GLU A 25 -2.60 2.33 4.45
N LEU A 26 -1.54 2.81 3.80
CA LEU A 26 -1.57 4.02 2.97
C LEU A 26 -2.53 3.88 1.78
N SER A 27 -2.64 2.70 1.17
CA SER A 27 -3.58 2.45 0.06
C SER A 27 -5.04 2.49 0.51
N SER A 28 -5.32 2.13 1.76
CA SER A 28 -6.66 2.14 2.35
C SER A 28 -7.18 3.57 2.61
N ILE A 29 -6.27 4.53 2.69
CA ILE A 29 -6.61 5.94 2.85
C ILE A 29 -7.22 6.46 1.54
N ARG A 30 -8.50 6.84 1.60
CA ARG A 30 -9.16 7.58 0.51
C ARG A 30 -8.52 8.96 0.38
N THR A 31 -7.90 9.22 -0.77
CA THR A 31 -7.25 10.51 -1.08
C THR A 31 -8.19 11.53 -1.71
N GLY A 32 -9.44 11.14 -1.97
CA GLY A 32 -10.38 11.93 -2.76
C GLY A 32 -10.03 11.95 -4.25
N ARG A 33 -9.00 11.20 -4.67
CA ARG A 33 -8.73 10.92 -6.07
C ARG A 33 -9.47 9.68 -6.53
N ALA A 34 -9.94 9.73 -7.77
CA ALA A 34 -10.32 8.54 -8.50
C ALA A 34 -9.12 7.59 -8.59
N ASN A 35 -9.31 6.35 -8.14
CA ASN A 35 -8.30 5.30 -8.20
C ASN A 35 -8.96 4.00 -8.70
N PRO A 36 -8.47 3.39 -9.80
CA PRO A 36 -8.98 2.11 -10.31
C PRO A 36 -8.99 0.98 -9.26
N GLN A 37 -8.02 0.98 -8.34
CA GLN A 37 -7.86 -0.06 -7.31
C GLN A 37 -9.03 -0.12 -6.33
N LEU A 38 -9.87 0.92 -6.25
CA LEU A 38 -11.11 0.88 -5.49
C LEU A 38 -12.07 -0.20 -6.00
N LEU A 39 -11.98 -0.56 -7.28
CA LEU A 39 -12.83 -1.56 -7.92
C LEU A 39 -12.29 -2.99 -7.78
N ASP A 40 -11.09 -3.19 -7.25
CA ASP A 40 -10.48 -4.53 -7.08
C ASP A 40 -11.31 -5.43 -6.15
N ARG A 41 -12.06 -4.83 -5.22
CA ARG A 41 -12.93 -5.54 -4.28
C ARG A 41 -14.35 -5.76 -4.84
N VAL A 42 -14.68 -5.22 -6.00
CA VAL A 42 -16.01 -5.32 -6.60
C VAL A 42 -16.04 -6.51 -7.55
N SER A 43 -16.86 -7.50 -7.21
CA SER A 43 -17.17 -8.64 -8.09
C SER A 43 -18.54 -8.46 -8.71
N VAL A 44 -18.64 -8.76 -10.01
CA VAL A 44 -19.87 -8.69 -10.80
C VAL A 44 -20.30 -10.11 -11.10
N ASP A 45 -21.58 -10.40 -10.89
CA ASP A 45 -22.16 -11.66 -11.35
C ASP A 45 -22.36 -11.59 -12.87
N TYR A 46 -21.46 -12.26 -13.61
CA TYR A 46 -21.51 -12.34 -15.07
C TYR A 46 -21.80 -13.78 -15.46
N TYR A 47 -22.99 -14.01 -16.02
CA TYR A 47 -23.50 -15.35 -16.38
C TYR A 47 -23.45 -16.39 -15.24
N GLY A 48 -23.71 -15.98 -13.99
CA GLY A 48 -23.78 -16.88 -12.84
C GLY A 48 -22.43 -17.16 -12.18
N ALA A 49 -21.36 -16.48 -12.61
CA ALA A 49 -20.03 -16.57 -12.02
C ALA A 49 -19.56 -15.20 -11.50
N PRO A 50 -19.10 -15.10 -10.24
CA PRO A 50 -18.53 -13.87 -9.70
C PRO A 50 -17.21 -13.56 -10.39
N THR A 51 -17.20 -12.49 -11.18
CA THR A 51 -16.04 -12.06 -11.98
C THR A 51 -15.62 -10.66 -11.55
N PRO A 52 -14.33 -10.41 -11.27
CA PRO A 52 -13.84 -9.06 -10.94
C PRO A 52 -14.11 -8.05 -12.06
N VAL A 53 -14.49 -6.82 -11.71
CA VAL A 53 -14.75 -5.74 -12.69
C VAL A 53 -13.56 -5.53 -13.64
N HIS A 54 -12.34 -5.65 -13.11
CA HIS A 54 -11.10 -5.42 -13.87
C HIS A 54 -10.88 -6.42 -15.02
N GLN A 55 -11.53 -7.59 -14.98
CA GLN A 55 -11.47 -8.61 -16.05
C GLN A 55 -12.54 -8.38 -17.12
N LEU A 56 -13.65 -7.74 -16.75
CA LEU A 56 -14.78 -7.47 -17.65
C LEU A 56 -14.68 -6.11 -18.34
N ALA A 57 -13.84 -5.21 -17.83
CA ALA A 57 -13.73 -3.84 -18.30
C ALA A 57 -12.31 -3.28 -18.19
N ASN A 58 -11.99 -2.34 -19.09
CA ASN A 58 -10.86 -1.46 -18.94
C ASN A 58 -11.23 -0.34 -17.97
N VAL A 59 -10.47 -0.19 -16.89
CA VAL A 59 -10.68 0.83 -15.86
C VAL A 59 -9.58 1.88 -15.98
N SER A 60 -9.97 3.14 -16.15
CA SER A 60 -9.05 4.27 -16.26
C SER A 60 -9.55 5.47 -15.47
N THR A 61 -8.68 6.43 -15.20
CA THR A 61 -9.01 7.69 -14.52
C THR A 61 -8.64 8.85 -15.43
N PRO A 62 -9.58 9.32 -16.29
CA PRO A 62 -9.30 10.40 -17.25
C PRO A 62 -8.97 11.72 -16.54
N ASP A 63 -9.49 11.92 -15.34
CA ASP A 63 -9.20 13.06 -14.47
C ASP A 63 -9.04 12.59 -13.02
N GLY A 64 -8.69 13.51 -12.12
CA GLY A 64 -8.43 13.19 -10.71
C GLY A 64 -9.66 12.80 -9.89
N GLN A 65 -10.88 12.96 -10.40
CA GLN A 65 -12.15 12.76 -9.67
C GLN A 65 -13.08 11.73 -10.33
N THR A 66 -12.82 11.33 -11.57
CA THR A 66 -13.66 10.42 -12.34
C THR A 66 -12.95 9.09 -12.58
N ILE A 67 -13.61 7.98 -12.26
CA ILE A 67 -13.23 6.64 -12.72
C ILE A 67 -14.10 6.29 -13.93
N LEU A 68 -13.46 5.98 -15.05
CA LEU A 68 -14.10 5.52 -16.27
C LEU A 68 -13.93 4.01 -16.41
N ILE A 69 -15.05 3.30 -16.49
CA ILE A 69 -15.12 1.85 -16.68
C ILE A 69 -15.66 1.60 -18.08
N GLN A 70 -14.84 0.98 -18.93
CA GLN A 70 -15.15 0.66 -20.32
C GLN A 70 -15.27 -0.86 -20.46
N PRO A 71 -16.48 -1.43 -20.35
CA PRO A 71 -16.66 -2.87 -20.46
C PRO A 71 -16.38 -3.36 -21.88
N TYR A 72 -15.77 -4.54 -21.98
CA TYR A 72 -15.53 -5.19 -23.27
C TYR A 72 -16.84 -5.66 -23.92
N ASP A 73 -17.82 -6.01 -23.08
CA ASP A 73 -19.18 -6.37 -23.47
C ASP A 73 -20.19 -5.37 -22.86
N LYS A 74 -20.91 -4.65 -23.73
CA LYS A 74 -21.93 -3.68 -23.32
C LYS A 74 -23.11 -4.32 -22.60
N SER A 75 -23.35 -5.62 -22.81
CA SER A 75 -24.40 -6.35 -22.10
C SER A 75 -24.14 -6.45 -20.59
N ALA A 76 -22.86 -6.34 -20.18
CA ALA A 76 -22.44 -6.39 -18.78
C ALA A 76 -22.67 -5.07 -18.01
N ILE A 77 -22.98 -3.96 -18.70
CA ILE A 77 -23.14 -2.63 -18.08
C ILE A 77 -24.13 -2.63 -16.90
N PRO A 78 -25.36 -3.19 -17.03
CA PRO A 78 -26.33 -3.19 -15.93
C PRO A 78 -25.86 -4.02 -14.72
N ALA A 79 -25.11 -5.10 -14.97
CA ALA A 79 -24.55 -5.93 -13.91
C ALA A 79 -23.44 -5.19 -13.16
N ILE A 80 -22.57 -4.47 -13.88
CA ILE A 80 -21.50 -3.64 -13.31
C ILE A 80 -22.09 -2.51 -12.46
N GLU A 81 -23.10 -1.78 -12.96
CA GLU A 81 -23.78 -0.73 -12.21
C GLU A 81 -24.36 -1.25 -10.90
N LYS A 82 -25.07 -2.38 -10.96
CA LYS A 82 -25.69 -3.00 -9.79
C LYS A 82 -24.63 -3.42 -8.77
N ALA A 83 -23.53 -4.02 -9.21
CA ALA A 83 -22.44 -4.42 -8.33
C ALA A 83 -21.79 -3.21 -7.63
N ILE A 84 -21.59 -2.09 -8.35
CA ILE A 84 -21.03 -0.88 -7.77
C ILE A 84 -22.02 -0.22 -6.80
N ALA A 85 -23.30 -0.13 -7.15
CA ALA A 85 -24.33 0.44 -6.28
C ALA A 85 -24.54 -0.39 -5.00
N GLN A 86 -24.35 -1.71 -5.07
CA GLN A 86 -24.39 -2.61 -3.91
C GLN A 86 -23.08 -2.66 -3.13
N SER A 87 -21.99 -2.16 -3.69
CA SER A 87 -20.69 -2.14 -3.02
C SER A 87 -20.67 -1.11 -1.89
N GLU A 88 -19.86 -1.38 -0.87
CA GLU A 88 -19.60 -0.46 0.25
C GLU A 88 -18.78 0.78 -0.16
N LEU A 89 -18.54 0.99 -1.46
CA LEU A 89 -17.81 2.15 -1.96
C LEU A 89 -18.58 3.46 -1.73
N GLY A 90 -19.92 3.40 -1.77
CA GLY A 90 -20.80 4.57 -1.63
C GLY A 90 -20.70 5.54 -2.79
N LEU A 91 -20.37 5.04 -3.99
CA LEU A 91 -20.27 5.81 -5.23
C LEU A 91 -21.48 5.55 -6.12
N THR A 92 -21.98 6.59 -6.77
CA THR A 92 -23.11 6.46 -7.69
C THR A 92 -22.59 6.27 -9.13
N PRO A 93 -22.89 5.13 -9.79
CA PRO A 93 -22.55 4.94 -11.19
C PRO A 93 -23.41 5.82 -12.10
N ASN A 94 -22.78 6.42 -13.11
CA ASN A 94 -23.40 7.20 -14.17
C ASN A 94 -23.13 6.50 -15.50
N ASN A 95 -24.17 6.19 -16.27
CA ASN A 95 -24.06 5.41 -17.50
C ASN A 95 -24.39 6.25 -18.74
N ASP A 96 -23.50 6.16 -19.73
CA ASP A 96 -23.62 6.83 -21.03
C ASP A 96 -24.03 5.89 -22.18
N GLY A 97 -24.48 4.67 -21.86
CA GLY A 97 -24.82 3.61 -22.80
C GLY A 97 -23.63 2.87 -23.41
N SER A 98 -22.41 3.39 -23.24
CA SER A 98 -21.17 2.73 -23.68
C SER A 98 -20.13 2.55 -22.57
N ASN A 99 -20.08 3.47 -21.61
CA ASN A 99 -19.15 3.44 -20.48
C ASN A 99 -19.91 3.77 -19.19
N VAL A 100 -19.38 3.28 -18.07
CA VAL A 100 -19.84 3.63 -16.71
C VAL A 100 -18.83 4.59 -16.09
N ARG A 101 -19.30 5.70 -15.54
CA ARG A 101 -18.49 6.68 -14.81
C ARG A 101 -18.83 6.66 -13.33
N LEU A 102 -17.81 6.79 -12.49
CA LEU A 102 -17.94 7.03 -11.07
C LEU A 102 -17.30 8.36 -10.71
N THR A 103 -18.07 9.26 -10.12
CA THR A 103 -17.55 10.53 -9.60
C THR A 103 -17.19 10.34 -8.13
N VAL A 104 -15.92 10.53 -7.80
CA VAL A 104 -15.41 10.56 -6.44
C VAL A 104 -15.55 11.98 -5.91
N PRO A 105 -16.38 12.22 -4.88
CA PRO A 105 -16.53 13.56 -4.32
C PRO A 105 -15.20 14.04 -3.70
N PRO A 106 -14.87 15.33 -3.82
CA PRO A 106 -13.67 15.89 -3.22
C PRO A 106 -13.76 15.81 -1.70
N LEU A 107 -12.63 15.56 -1.05
CA LEU A 107 -12.53 15.63 0.41
C LEU A 107 -12.62 17.08 0.87
N THR A 108 -13.36 17.33 1.96
CA THR A 108 -13.35 18.62 2.66
C THR A 108 -11.95 18.92 3.21
N GLU A 109 -11.64 20.20 3.40
CA GLU A 109 -10.32 20.62 3.92
C GLU A 109 -10.02 20.01 5.30
N GLU A 110 -11.04 19.95 6.16
CA GLU A 110 -10.94 19.32 7.49
C GLU A 110 -10.59 17.83 7.36
N ARG A 111 -11.27 17.10 6.46
CA ARG A 111 -10.99 15.68 6.25
C ARG A 111 -9.62 15.45 5.65
N ARG A 112 -9.15 16.32 4.74
CA ARG A 112 -7.77 16.25 4.22
C ARG A 112 -6.74 16.39 5.32
N LYS A 113 -6.91 17.36 6.23
CA LYS A 113 -5.99 17.56 7.37
C LYS A 113 -5.93 16.34 8.28
N GLU A 114 -7.07 15.70 8.55
CA GLU A 114 -7.12 14.45 9.33
C GLU A 114 -6.37 13.31 8.62
N VAL A 115 -6.61 13.16 7.32
CA VAL A 115 -6.01 12.11 6.51
C VAL A 115 -4.49 12.27 6.35
N VAL A 116 -4.00 13.51 6.24
CA VAL A 116 -2.55 13.79 6.24
C VAL A 116 -1.92 13.42 7.58
N LYS A 117 -2.58 13.75 8.71
CA LYS A 117 -2.09 13.32 10.03
C LYS A 117 -2.03 11.80 10.17
N LEU A 118 -3.04 11.11 9.64
CA LEU A 118 -3.07 9.64 9.65
C LEU A 118 -1.96 9.04 8.79
N THR A 119 -1.71 9.62 7.61
CA THR A 119 -0.61 9.24 6.69
C THR A 119 0.75 9.33 7.39
N LYS A 120 1.01 10.45 8.08
CA LYS A 120 2.22 10.63 8.90
C LYS A 120 2.35 9.59 9.99
N LYS A 121 1.23 9.29 10.68
CA LYS A 121 1.20 8.29 11.74
C LYS A 121 1.61 6.90 11.22
N TYR A 122 1.03 6.44 10.12
CA TYR A 122 1.40 5.14 9.53
C TYR A 122 2.86 5.09 9.06
N GLY A 123 3.38 6.21 8.54
CA GLY A 123 4.80 6.35 8.22
C GLY A 123 5.71 6.18 9.43
N GLU A 124 5.40 6.86 10.54
CA GLU A 124 6.16 6.75 11.77
C GLU A 124 6.05 5.36 12.41
N ASP A 125 4.87 4.76 12.42
CA ASP A 125 4.66 3.39 12.91
C ASP A 125 5.51 2.38 12.10
N GLY A 126 5.57 2.54 10.78
CA GLY A 126 6.46 1.76 9.90
C GLY A 126 7.95 1.94 10.24
N LYS A 127 8.41 3.17 10.47
CA LYS A 127 9.80 3.44 10.87
C LYS A 127 10.13 2.85 12.24
N VAL A 128 9.21 2.93 13.19
CA VAL A 128 9.38 2.32 14.52
C VAL A 128 9.51 0.81 14.38
N ALA A 129 8.70 0.16 13.54
CA ALA A 129 8.82 -1.27 13.26
C ALA A 129 10.21 -1.63 12.69
N VAL A 130 10.69 -0.89 11.69
CA VAL A 130 12.03 -1.10 11.10
C VAL A 130 13.15 -0.91 12.14
N ARG A 131 13.06 0.11 13.00
CA ARG A 131 14.05 0.33 14.08
C ARG A 131 14.03 -0.79 15.13
N ASN A 132 12.86 -1.33 15.44
CA ASN A 132 12.73 -2.47 16.35
C ASN A 132 13.37 -3.74 15.75
N ILE A 133 13.13 -4.00 14.46
CA ILE A 133 13.76 -5.14 13.74
C ILE A 133 15.28 -5.01 13.76
N ARG A 134 15.82 -3.81 13.51
CA ARG A 134 17.27 -3.54 13.61
C ARG A 134 17.79 -3.88 15.01
N ARG A 135 17.06 -3.48 16.06
CA ARG A 135 17.47 -3.74 17.46
C ARG A 135 17.50 -5.25 17.76
N ASP A 136 16.48 -5.99 17.33
CA ASP A 136 16.41 -7.45 17.50
C ASP A 136 17.57 -8.15 16.76
N ALA A 137 17.86 -7.73 15.53
CA ALA A 137 18.96 -8.27 14.74
C ALA A 137 20.32 -7.95 15.40
N GLN A 138 20.51 -6.71 15.86
CA GLN A 138 21.72 -6.30 16.56
C GLN A 138 21.94 -7.09 17.87
N ASP A 139 20.88 -7.33 18.65
CA ASP A 139 20.96 -8.12 19.87
C ASP A 139 21.27 -9.60 19.56
N SER A 140 20.80 -10.12 18.42
CA SER A 140 21.09 -11.48 17.96
C SER A 140 22.55 -11.63 17.51
N ILE A 141 23.07 -10.65 16.75
CA ILE A 141 24.49 -10.59 16.34
C ILE A 141 25.41 -10.55 17.57
N LYS A 142 25.09 -9.72 18.58
CA LYS A 142 25.87 -9.63 19.83
C LYS A 142 25.83 -10.91 20.69
N LYS A 143 24.75 -11.70 20.59
CA LYS A 143 24.69 -13.01 21.27
C LYS A 143 25.61 -14.02 20.59
N LEU A 144 25.56 -14.09 19.25
CA LEU A 144 26.45 -14.91 18.45
C LEU A 144 27.92 -14.56 18.63
N GLU A 145 28.26 -13.27 18.72
CA GLU A 145 29.61 -12.79 19.03
C GLU A 145 30.15 -13.44 20.32
N LYS A 146 29.34 -13.47 21.38
CA LYS A 146 29.74 -14.03 22.69
C LYS A 146 29.81 -15.55 22.69
N GLU A 147 28.91 -16.22 21.98
CA GLU A 147 28.80 -17.67 21.94
C GLU A 147 29.88 -18.30 21.06
N GLU A 148 30.12 -17.74 19.87
CA GLU A 148 31.06 -18.29 18.88
C GLU A 148 32.45 -17.61 18.90
N LYS A 149 32.66 -16.61 19.77
CA LYS A 149 33.91 -15.82 19.84
C LYS A 149 34.35 -15.31 18.48
N MET A 150 33.41 -14.75 17.72
CA MET A 150 33.69 -14.22 16.40
C MET A 150 34.67 -13.04 16.46
N PRO A 151 35.45 -12.80 15.40
CA PRO A 151 36.32 -11.64 15.31
C PRO A 151 35.51 -10.33 15.33
N GLU A 152 35.99 -9.33 16.08
CA GLU A 152 35.34 -8.00 16.15
C GLU A 152 35.18 -7.35 14.76
N ASP A 153 36.10 -7.57 13.84
CA ASP A 153 36.06 -7.01 12.49
C ASP A 153 34.88 -7.54 11.67
N VAL A 154 34.53 -8.82 11.85
CA VAL A 154 33.36 -9.43 11.18
C VAL A 154 32.08 -8.82 11.73
N ILE A 155 31.95 -8.73 13.06
CA ILE A 155 30.77 -8.16 13.72
C ILE A 155 30.57 -6.69 13.33
N LYS A 156 31.65 -5.91 13.21
CA LYS A 156 31.54 -4.51 12.75
C LYS A 156 30.99 -4.42 11.33
N GLY A 157 31.47 -5.26 10.40
CA GLY A 157 30.95 -5.32 9.03
C GLY A 157 29.45 -5.62 8.99
N GLU A 158 29.03 -6.65 9.74
CA GLU A 158 27.62 -7.05 9.84
C GLU A 158 26.72 -5.95 10.40
N LEU A 159 27.18 -5.23 11.42
CA LEU A 159 26.44 -4.10 11.98
C LEU A 159 26.35 -2.91 11.01
N GLU A 160 27.39 -2.65 10.23
CA GLU A 160 27.36 -1.63 9.18
C GLU A 160 26.38 -2.00 8.06
N ASP A 161 26.37 -3.26 7.63
CA ASP A 161 25.46 -3.72 6.58
C ASP A 161 24.01 -3.73 7.04
N LEU A 162 23.74 -4.15 8.28
CA LEU A 162 22.43 -4.02 8.91
C LEU A 162 21.98 -2.55 9.00
N GLN A 163 22.90 -1.61 9.28
CA GLN A 163 22.60 -0.19 9.32
C GLN A 163 22.25 0.35 7.92
N LYS A 164 23.05 0.03 6.88
CA LYS A 164 22.75 0.40 5.48
C LYS A 164 21.40 -0.14 5.03
N LEU A 165 21.08 -1.38 5.39
CA LEU A 165 19.80 -2.01 5.10
C LEU A 165 18.66 -1.23 5.75
N THR A 166 18.80 -0.92 7.04
CA THR A 166 17.81 -0.12 7.79
C THR A 166 17.59 1.23 7.13
N ASP A 167 18.66 1.94 6.77
CA ASP A 167 18.58 3.29 6.18
C ASP A 167 17.89 3.27 4.81
N LYS A 168 18.15 2.24 3.99
CA LYS A 168 17.44 2.00 2.73
C LYS A 168 15.92 1.86 2.95
N TYR A 169 15.51 1.05 3.91
CA TYR A 169 14.08 0.82 4.20
C TYR A 169 13.39 2.05 4.82
N VAL A 170 14.09 2.78 5.69
CA VAL A 170 13.59 4.06 6.23
C VAL A 170 13.39 5.07 5.10
N HIS A 171 14.33 5.19 4.18
CA HIS A 171 14.21 6.12 3.05
C HIS A 171 13.06 5.75 2.09
N GLN A 172 12.82 4.45 1.89
CA GLN A 172 11.66 3.97 1.13
C GLN A 172 10.34 4.33 1.83
N LEU A 173 10.25 4.17 3.15
CA LEU A 173 9.08 4.58 3.93
C LEU A 173 8.84 6.10 3.84
N ASP A 174 9.89 6.92 3.97
CA ASP A 174 9.80 8.37 3.80
C ASP A 174 9.26 8.74 2.42
N SER A 175 9.79 8.10 1.37
CA SER A 175 9.35 8.33 -0.01
C SER A 175 7.89 7.95 -0.22
N LEU A 176 7.42 6.85 0.38
CA LEU A 176 6.01 6.44 0.32
C LEU A 176 5.08 7.45 0.98
N VAL A 177 5.45 7.95 2.16
CA VAL A 177 4.68 8.95 2.91
C VAL A 177 4.64 10.27 2.16
N ASP A 178 5.80 10.76 1.69
CA ASP A 178 5.91 12.02 0.95
C ASP A 178 5.09 12.00 -0.34
N ASN A 179 5.14 10.89 -1.09
CA ASN A 179 4.33 10.74 -2.30
C ASN A 179 2.84 10.77 -1.98
N LYS A 180 2.44 10.13 -0.87
CA LYS A 180 1.03 10.12 -0.44
C LYS A 180 0.56 11.48 0.07
N GLU A 181 1.40 12.22 0.79
CA GLU A 181 1.10 13.58 1.23
C GLU A 181 0.94 14.55 0.06
N LYS A 182 1.84 14.48 -0.93
CA LYS A 182 1.68 15.24 -2.17
C LYS A 182 0.37 14.90 -2.85
N GLU A 183 0.02 13.61 -2.97
CA GLU A 183 -1.25 13.19 -3.56
C GLU A 183 -2.46 13.83 -2.86
N LEU A 184 -2.44 13.92 -1.52
CA LEU A 184 -3.49 14.50 -0.70
C LEU A 184 -3.61 16.04 -0.82
N MET A 185 -2.50 16.73 -1.06
CA MET A 185 -2.43 18.20 -1.10
C MET A 185 -2.53 18.81 -2.50
N THR A 186 -2.36 18.03 -3.57
CA THR A 186 -2.33 18.56 -4.97
C THR A 186 -3.71 18.66 -5.64
N ILE A 187 -4.79 18.91 -4.88
CA ILE A 187 -6.16 19.05 -5.42
C ILE A 187 -6.84 20.27 -4.81
#